data_AF-A0A935YZW4-F1
#
_entry.id   AF-A0A935YZW4-F1
#
_cell.length_a   1.000
_cell.length_b   1.000
_cell.length_c   1.000
_cell.angle_alpha   90.00
_cell.angle_beta   90.00
_cell.angle_gamma   90.00
#
_symmetry.space_group_name_H-M   'P 1'
#
loop_
_entity.id
_entity.type
_entity.pdbx_description
1 polymer ?
#
loop_
_entity_poly.entity_id
_entity_poly.type
_entity_poly.pdbx_seq_one_letter_code
_entity_poly.pdbx_strand_id
1 'polypeptide(L)'
;MKRSIVGVLACMTVVGLSLTAGAQAEAPVQPDYKVVTGSSGDLVSDDTFDLQSVVSGSSLTYKRQGTLGGINLGWDTKHGDYVTIKRQAGSGPVKYGEPVAIRVRRGNDGNYIRYSRRDLGINLDWSSSPVYEWRIKGGQDGQPVKAGAVIAIVSTVEKDSLVYCYRKNGAWLKWSKDCSRAERELAKRGAPSL
;
A
#
# COMPACT_ATOMS: atom_id res chain seq x y z
N MET A 1 -8.67 -75.91 -40.07
CA MET A 1 -7.52 -75.47 -39.25
C MET A 1 -7.80 -74.06 -38.74
N LYS A 2 -7.79 -73.87 -37.42
CA LYS A 2 -8.04 -72.61 -36.70
C LYS A 2 -6.75 -71.76 -36.66
N ARG A 3 -6.86 -70.44 -36.82
CA ARG A 3 -5.98 -69.47 -36.14
C ARG A 3 -6.78 -68.20 -35.81
N SER A 4 -7.09 -68.03 -34.53
CA SER A 4 -7.64 -66.79 -33.96
C SER A 4 -6.47 -65.89 -33.58
N ILE A 5 -6.54 -64.61 -33.97
CA ILE A 5 -5.64 -63.55 -33.52
C ILE A 5 -6.27 -62.90 -32.29
N VAL A 6 -5.56 -62.93 -31.16
CA VAL A 6 -5.89 -62.20 -29.94
C VAL A 6 -5.30 -60.79 -30.07
N GLY A 7 -6.16 -59.77 -30.12
CA GLY A 7 -5.77 -58.37 -30.05
C GLY A 7 -5.62 -57.93 -28.59
N VAL A 8 -4.45 -57.42 -28.23
CA VAL A 8 -4.15 -56.84 -26.92
C VAL A 8 -4.69 -55.40 -26.88
N LEU A 9 -5.63 -55.13 -25.98
CA LEU A 9 -6.15 -53.79 -25.71
C LEU A 9 -5.23 -53.11 -24.68
N ALA A 10 -4.46 -52.12 -25.10
CA ALA A 10 -3.67 -51.29 -24.20
C ALA A 10 -4.57 -50.21 -23.58
N CYS A 11 -4.85 -50.34 -22.28
CA CYS A 11 -5.56 -49.33 -21.50
C CYS A 11 -4.59 -48.18 -21.16
N MET A 12 -4.68 -47.07 -21.90
CA MET A 12 -3.92 -45.85 -21.60
C MET A 12 -4.64 -45.09 -20.47
N THR A 13 -4.09 -45.17 -19.26
CA THR A 13 -4.50 -44.32 -18.14
C THR A 13 -3.95 -42.91 -18.35
N VAL A 14 -4.84 -41.98 -18.70
CA VAL A 14 -4.53 -40.55 -18.70
C VAL A 14 -4.48 -40.09 -17.23
N VAL A 15 -3.29 -39.88 -16.70
CA VAL A 15 -3.11 -39.21 -15.41
C VAL A 15 -3.32 -37.71 -15.64
N GLY A 16 -4.51 -37.22 -15.29
CA GLY A 16 -4.81 -35.79 -15.28
C GLY A 16 -3.97 -35.09 -14.22
N LEU A 17 -2.96 -34.32 -14.64
CA LEU A 17 -2.22 -33.42 -13.76
C LEU A 17 -3.08 -32.17 -13.51
N SER A 18 -3.90 -32.19 -12.47
CA SER A 18 -4.62 -31.00 -12.02
C SER A 18 -3.62 -30.02 -11.40
N LEU A 19 -3.23 -28.99 -12.15
CA LEU A 19 -2.54 -27.82 -11.63
C LEU A 19 -3.51 -27.07 -10.71
N THR A 20 -3.41 -27.26 -9.40
CA THR A 20 -4.03 -26.34 -8.46
C THR A 20 -3.27 -25.03 -8.55
N ALA A 21 -3.91 -24.01 -9.13
CA ALA A 21 -3.44 -22.63 -9.02
C ALA A 21 -3.40 -22.29 -7.53
N GLY A 22 -2.20 -22.32 -6.93
CA GLY A 22 -2.01 -21.89 -5.55
C GLY A 22 -2.48 -20.46 -5.42
N ALA A 23 -3.51 -20.22 -4.61
CA ALA A 23 -3.88 -18.87 -4.23
C ALA A 23 -2.65 -18.24 -3.56
N GLN A 24 -2.06 -17.21 -4.17
CA GLN A 24 -1.04 -16.41 -3.51
C GLN A 24 -1.69 -15.84 -2.23
N ALA A 25 -1.17 -16.24 -1.07
CA ALA A 25 -1.57 -15.66 0.20
C ALA A 25 -1.34 -14.14 0.12
N GLU A 26 -2.36 -13.36 0.47
CA GLU A 26 -2.22 -11.90 0.59
C GLU A 26 -1.18 -11.59 1.66
N ALA A 27 -0.34 -10.58 1.41
CA ALA A 27 0.63 -10.16 2.41
C ALA A 27 -0.11 -9.71 3.68
N PRO A 28 0.45 -10.00 4.87
CA PRO A 28 -0.19 -9.59 6.12
C PRO A 28 -0.38 -8.07 6.15
N VAL A 29 -1.56 -7.63 6.56
CA VAL A 29 -1.86 -6.21 6.75
C VAL A 29 -0.97 -5.66 7.86
N GLN A 30 -0.20 -4.62 7.55
CA GLN A 30 0.78 -4.03 8.46
C GLN A 30 0.38 -2.58 8.79
N PRO A 31 -0.19 -2.33 9.99
CA PRO A 31 -0.43 -0.97 10.47
C PRO A 31 0.89 -0.24 10.65
N ASP A 32 0.94 1.01 10.17
CA ASP A 32 2.18 1.80 10.21
C ASP A 32 1.99 3.31 10.28
N TYR A 33 0.75 3.80 10.19
CA TYR A 33 0.48 5.23 10.16
C TYR A 33 -0.47 5.60 11.27
N LYS A 34 -0.14 6.62 12.04
CA LYS A 34 -1.09 7.32 12.90
C LYS A 34 -1.75 8.44 12.10
N VAL A 35 -3.08 8.51 12.14
CA VAL A 35 -3.86 9.63 11.59
C VAL A 35 -3.70 10.81 12.54
N VAL A 36 -3.06 11.90 12.11
CA VAL A 36 -2.90 13.12 12.91
C VAL A 36 -3.66 14.26 12.27
N THR A 37 -4.58 14.84 13.02
CA THR A 37 -5.52 15.90 12.60
C THR A 37 -5.49 17.03 13.63
N GLY A 38 -5.85 18.24 13.21
CA GLY A 38 -6.04 19.38 14.14
C GLY A 38 -7.32 19.28 14.98
N SER A 39 -8.25 18.40 14.61
CA SER A 39 -9.54 18.17 15.28
C SER A 39 -9.66 16.74 15.81
N SER A 40 -10.46 16.56 16.86
CA SER A 40 -10.88 15.22 17.32
C SER A 40 -12.11 14.75 16.54
N GLY A 41 -12.30 13.43 16.43
CA GLY A 41 -13.49 12.85 15.79
C GLY A 41 -13.16 11.88 14.67
N ASP A 42 -14.04 11.83 13.67
CA ASP A 42 -13.92 10.97 12.50
C ASP A 42 -13.05 11.64 11.45
N LEU A 43 -12.23 10.85 10.75
CA LEU A 43 -11.59 11.31 9.53
C LEU A 43 -12.65 11.45 8.43
N VAL A 44 -12.87 12.67 7.94
CA VAL A 44 -13.87 12.95 6.91
C VAL A 44 -13.22 12.94 5.52
N SER A 45 -13.97 12.49 4.51
CA SER A 45 -13.53 12.55 3.12
C SER A 45 -13.20 13.98 2.71
N ASP A 46 -12.13 14.15 1.94
CA ASP A 46 -11.62 15.42 1.44
C ASP A 46 -11.01 16.36 2.51
N ASP A 47 -11.05 16.01 3.81
CA ASP A 47 -10.31 16.72 4.86
C ASP A 47 -8.79 16.48 4.74
N THR A 48 -8.02 17.48 5.16
CA THR A 48 -6.56 17.42 5.18
C THR A 48 -6.06 16.97 6.55
N PHE A 49 -5.06 16.09 6.55
CA PHE A 49 -4.46 15.53 7.75
C PHE A 49 -3.05 14.99 7.45
N ASP A 50 -2.37 14.48 8.47
CA ASP A 50 -1.07 13.82 8.31
C ASP A 50 -1.15 12.30 8.52
N LEU A 51 -0.44 11.58 7.65
CA LEU A 51 -0.08 10.18 7.84
C LEU A 51 1.29 10.11 8.53
N GLN A 52 1.30 10.12 9.86
CA GLN A 52 2.52 10.05 10.65
C GLN A 52 2.97 8.60 10.80
N SER A 53 4.21 8.27 10.40
CA SER A 53 4.75 6.94 10.64
C SER A 53 4.86 6.67 12.14
N VAL A 54 4.36 5.52 12.60
CA VAL A 54 4.54 5.07 14.00
C VAL A 54 5.99 4.64 14.30
N VAL A 55 6.82 4.51 13.26
CA VAL A 55 8.24 4.13 13.38
C VAL A 55 9.11 5.35 13.62
N SER A 56 8.94 6.40 12.82
CA SER A 56 9.82 7.58 12.85
C SER A 56 9.19 8.82 13.48
N GLY A 57 7.87 8.82 13.70
CA GLY A 57 7.14 10.02 14.10
C GLY A 57 7.06 11.10 13.01
N SER A 58 7.54 10.83 11.79
CA SER A 58 7.52 11.77 10.67
C SER A 58 6.29 11.54 9.77
N SER A 59 5.74 12.61 9.22
CA SER A 59 4.56 12.62 8.35
C SER A 59 4.95 12.43 6.88
N LEU A 60 4.20 11.58 6.18
CA LEU A 60 4.33 11.39 4.73
C LEU A 60 3.98 12.69 4.01
N THR A 61 4.86 13.15 3.12
CA THR A 61 4.65 14.38 2.36
C THR A 61 5.26 14.28 0.96
N TYR A 62 4.98 15.27 0.11
CA TYR A 62 5.73 15.46 -1.11
C TYR A 62 7.13 16.00 -0.77
N LYS A 63 8.16 15.35 -1.30
CA LYS A 63 9.54 15.84 -1.23
C LYS A 63 10.24 15.49 -2.52
N ARG A 64 10.67 16.51 -3.27
CA ARG A 64 11.45 16.31 -4.49
C ARG A 64 12.73 15.54 -4.15
N GLN A 65 12.96 14.41 -4.82
CA GLN A 65 14.14 13.57 -4.63
C GLN A 65 14.98 13.54 -5.90
N GLY A 66 16.05 14.34 -5.92
CA GLY A 66 17.03 14.35 -7.01
C GLY A 66 16.44 14.56 -8.42
N THR A 67 17.16 14.08 -9.44
CA THR A 67 16.82 14.20 -10.86
C THR A 67 16.43 12.88 -11.52
N LEU A 68 16.60 11.74 -10.83
CA LEU A 68 16.39 10.39 -11.38
C LEU A 68 14.90 9.98 -11.50
N GLY A 69 13.98 10.90 -11.25
CA GLY A 69 12.54 10.67 -11.34
C GLY A 69 11.97 9.82 -10.19
N GLY A 70 10.69 9.47 -10.33
CA GLY A 70 9.93 8.72 -9.31
C GLY A 70 8.82 9.56 -8.67
N ILE A 71 8.14 8.96 -7.69
CA ILE A 71 6.96 9.60 -7.09
C ILE A 71 7.30 10.79 -6.17
N ASN A 72 8.57 11.06 -5.83
CA ASN A 72 8.93 12.25 -5.03
C ASN A 72 8.13 12.38 -3.71
N LEU A 73 8.02 11.26 -2.99
CA LEU A 73 7.53 11.24 -1.63
C LEU A 73 8.69 11.39 -0.65
N GLY A 74 8.40 11.83 0.56
CA GLY A 74 9.36 11.91 1.64
C GLY A 74 8.66 12.05 2.99
N TRP A 75 9.44 12.44 3.98
CA TRP A 75 9.01 12.51 5.36
C TRP A 75 9.43 13.85 5.95
N ASP A 76 8.53 14.43 6.74
CA ASP A 76 8.75 15.68 7.49
C ASP A 76 8.43 15.44 8.97
N THR A 77 9.22 16.00 9.87
CA THR A 77 8.96 15.93 11.31
C THR A 77 7.89 16.93 11.76
N LYS A 78 7.51 17.87 10.90
CA LYS A 78 6.47 18.87 11.16
C LYS A 78 5.10 18.38 10.73
N HIS A 79 4.08 18.84 11.46
CA HIS A 79 2.70 18.74 11.04
C HIS A 79 2.40 19.73 9.92
N GLY A 80 1.73 19.28 8.86
CA GLY A 80 1.50 20.12 7.68
C GLY A 80 0.27 19.79 6.85
N ASP A 81 -0.60 18.90 7.35
CA ASP A 81 -1.83 18.46 6.69
C ASP A 81 -1.58 18.06 5.22
N TYR A 82 -0.63 17.14 5.04
CA TYR A 82 -0.09 16.79 3.74
C TYR A 82 -0.96 15.84 2.93
N VAL A 83 -1.96 15.22 3.54
CA VAL A 83 -2.71 14.12 2.93
C VAL A 83 -4.20 14.41 2.96
N THR A 84 -4.87 14.00 1.89
CA THR A 84 -6.33 13.95 1.82
C THR A 84 -6.75 12.55 1.39
N ILE A 85 -7.80 12.01 2.01
CA ILE A 85 -8.44 10.77 1.56
C ILE A 85 -9.77 11.11 0.91
N LYS A 86 -10.00 10.58 -0.29
CA LYS A 86 -11.26 10.72 -1.01
C LYS A 86 -11.97 9.38 -1.08
N ARG A 87 -13.21 9.33 -0.60
CA ARG A 87 -14.09 8.16 -0.74
C ARG A 87 -14.53 7.99 -2.20
N GLN A 88 -14.75 6.75 -2.63
CA GLN A 88 -15.26 6.47 -3.98
C GLN A 88 -16.72 6.92 -4.15
N ALA A 89 -17.54 6.79 -3.11
CA ALA A 89 -18.95 7.15 -3.14
C ALA A 89 -19.40 7.79 -1.82
N GLY A 90 -20.26 8.81 -1.95
CA GLY A 90 -20.84 9.55 -0.83
C GLY A 90 -19.90 10.60 -0.22
N SER A 91 -20.43 11.32 0.77
CA SER A 91 -19.69 12.27 1.61
C SER A 91 -19.61 11.75 3.06
N GLY A 92 -18.83 12.43 3.91
CA GLY A 92 -18.73 12.10 5.34
C GLY A 92 -17.54 11.20 5.70
N PRO A 93 -17.61 10.51 6.85
CA PRO A 93 -16.49 9.75 7.40
C PRO A 93 -15.91 8.71 6.45
N VAL A 94 -14.59 8.66 6.35
CA VAL A 94 -13.84 7.56 5.75
C VAL A 94 -14.03 6.33 6.62
N LYS A 95 -14.31 5.18 6.00
CA LYS A 95 -14.55 3.91 6.68
C LYS A 95 -13.45 2.89 6.37
N TYR A 96 -13.18 2.02 7.33
CA TYR A 96 -12.27 0.90 7.09
C TYR A 96 -12.80 -0.01 5.97
N GLY A 97 -11.89 -0.51 5.14
CA GLY A 97 -12.15 -1.49 4.09
C GLY A 97 -12.76 -0.97 2.79
N GLU A 98 -13.30 0.25 2.76
CA GLU A 98 -13.83 0.84 1.52
C GLU A 98 -12.70 1.28 0.56
N PRO A 99 -12.92 1.24 -0.76
CA PRO A 99 -11.97 1.78 -1.71
C PRO A 99 -11.88 3.31 -1.58
N VAL A 100 -10.65 3.81 -1.48
CA VAL A 100 -10.36 5.24 -1.37
C VAL A 100 -9.23 5.64 -2.31
N ALA A 101 -9.21 6.93 -2.67
CA ALA A 101 -8.07 7.56 -3.31
C ALA A 101 -7.29 8.38 -2.27
N ILE A 102 -5.97 8.32 -2.35
CA ILE A 102 -5.07 9.05 -1.44
C ILE A 102 -4.39 10.15 -2.24
N ARG A 103 -4.57 11.40 -1.82
CA ARG A 103 -3.94 12.57 -2.41
C ARG A 103 -2.85 13.09 -1.48
N VAL A 104 -1.69 13.41 -2.03
CA VAL A 104 -0.59 14.05 -1.31
C VAL A 104 -0.41 15.47 -1.82
N ARG A 105 -0.38 16.42 -0.89
CA ARG A 105 -0.24 17.85 -1.13
C ARG A 105 1.17 18.20 -1.58
N ARG A 106 1.25 19.10 -2.55
CA ARG A 106 2.48 19.72 -3.08
C ARG A 106 2.25 21.23 -3.17
N GLY A 107 2.54 21.95 -2.09
CA GLY A 107 2.21 23.38 -1.99
C GLY A 107 0.70 23.60 -1.90
N ASN A 108 0.14 24.37 -2.84
CA ASN A 108 -1.31 24.56 -2.99
C ASN A 108 -1.96 23.49 -3.89
N ASP A 109 -1.15 22.68 -4.58
CA ASP A 109 -1.60 21.60 -5.46
C ASP A 109 -1.47 20.24 -4.78
N GLY A 110 -1.78 19.16 -5.50
CA GLY A 110 -1.60 17.80 -5.01
C GLY A 110 -2.17 16.79 -5.98
N ASN A 111 -1.56 15.62 -6.03
CA ASN A 111 -1.94 14.53 -6.94
C ASN A 111 -2.26 13.26 -6.15
N TYR A 112 -3.00 12.37 -6.77
CA TYR A 112 -3.33 11.07 -6.20
C TYR A 112 -2.17 10.11 -6.39
N ILE A 113 -1.80 9.40 -5.33
CA ILE A 113 -0.88 8.27 -5.46
C ILE A 113 -1.62 7.13 -6.14
N ARG A 114 -0.97 6.50 -7.12
CA ARG A 114 -1.45 5.28 -7.73
C ARG A 114 -0.35 4.23 -7.79
N TYR A 115 -0.74 2.96 -7.81
CA TYR A 115 0.13 1.88 -8.20
C TYR A 115 0.57 2.05 -9.65
N SER A 116 1.84 1.78 -9.91
CA SER A 116 2.37 1.71 -11.27
C SER A 116 3.60 0.82 -11.29
N ARG A 117 3.69 -0.07 -12.28
CA ARG A 117 4.87 -0.92 -12.43
C ARG A 117 6.08 -0.05 -12.79
N ARG A 118 7.19 -0.29 -12.09
CA ARG A 118 8.46 0.41 -12.27
C ARG A 118 9.60 -0.56 -12.02
N ASP A 119 10.69 -0.41 -12.77
CA ASP A 119 11.89 -1.23 -12.59
C ASP A 119 12.82 -0.67 -11.50
N LEU A 120 12.69 0.64 -11.24
CA LEU A 120 13.44 1.34 -10.20
C LEU A 120 12.48 2.10 -9.29
N GLY A 121 12.72 1.97 -7.99
CA GLY A 121 11.94 2.66 -6.97
C GLY A 121 10.87 1.78 -6.33
N ILE A 122 9.91 2.42 -5.66
CA ILE A 122 8.66 1.74 -5.28
C ILE A 122 7.67 1.86 -6.44
N ASN A 123 6.77 0.87 -6.59
CA ASN A 123 5.77 0.79 -7.66
C ASN A 123 4.63 1.79 -7.50
N LEU A 124 4.96 3.08 -7.55
CA LEU A 124 4.00 4.17 -7.44
C LEU A 124 4.22 5.23 -8.53
N ASP A 125 3.14 5.87 -8.94
CA ASP A 125 3.15 7.03 -9.82
C ASP A 125 2.07 8.04 -9.39
N TRP A 126 2.07 9.21 -10.01
CA TRP A 126 1.06 10.23 -9.79
C TRP A 126 -0.12 10.06 -10.75
N SER A 127 -1.30 10.46 -10.29
CA SER A 127 -2.50 10.65 -11.10
C SER A 127 -3.12 12.02 -10.81
N SER A 128 -3.51 12.72 -11.86
CA SER A 128 -4.26 13.99 -11.76
C SER A 128 -5.73 13.77 -11.36
N SER A 129 -6.22 12.54 -11.46
CA SER A 129 -7.59 12.14 -11.11
C SER A 129 -7.59 11.11 -9.98
N PRO A 130 -8.64 11.05 -9.14
CA PRO A 130 -8.74 10.05 -8.08
C PRO A 130 -8.57 8.62 -8.61
N VAL A 131 -7.77 7.80 -7.92
CA VAL A 131 -7.63 6.37 -8.20
C VAL A 131 -7.97 5.59 -6.93
N TYR A 132 -9.09 4.87 -6.97
CA TYR A 132 -9.70 4.21 -5.80
C TYR A 132 -9.15 2.80 -5.56
N GLU A 133 -7.83 2.68 -5.54
CA GLU A 133 -7.15 1.39 -5.41
C GLU A 133 -6.51 1.17 -4.04
N TRP A 134 -6.84 2.02 -3.08
CA TRP A 134 -6.33 1.93 -1.71
C TRP A 134 -7.45 1.53 -0.75
N ARG A 135 -7.07 0.84 0.32
CA ARG A 135 -7.94 0.56 1.47
C ARG A 135 -7.26 0.97 2.75
N ILE A 136 -8.03 1.57 3.65
CA ILE A 136 -7.60 1.81 5.03
C ILE A 136 -8.01 0.61 5.88
N LYS A 137 -7.06 0.03 6.60
CA LYS A 137 -7.26 -1.12 7.50
C LYS A 137 -6.71 -0.83 8.90
N GLY A 138 -7.04 -1.67 9.88
CA GLY A 138 -6.68 -1.48 11.30
C GLY A 138 -7.88 -1.40 12.24
N GLY A 139 -9.09 -1.32 11.69
CA GLY A 139 -10.35 -1.47 12.42
C GLY A 139 -11.32 -2.40 11.69
N GLN A 140 -12.54 -2.51 12.20
CA GLN A 140 -13.61 -3.30 11.58
C GLN A 140 -14.13 -2.61 10.31
N ASP A 141 -14.24 -3.37 9.22
CA ASP A 141 -14.75 -2.86 7.94
C ASP A 141 -16.13 -2.18 8.10
N GLY A 142 -16.31 -1.05 7.41
CA GLY A 142 -17.52 -0.23 7.48
C GLY A 142 -17.59 0.75 8.66
N GLN A 143 -16.71 0.61 9.67
CA GLN A 143 -16.64 1.56 10.78
C GLN A 143 -15.82 2.81 10.41
N PRO A 144 -16.18 4.00 10.92
CA PRO A 144 -15.40 5.22 10.71
C PRO A 144 -13.96 5.10 11.21
N VAL A 145 -13.02 5.62 10.42
CA VAL A 145 -11.64 5.85 10.84
C VAL A 145 -11.62 7.07 11.76
N LYS A 146 -11.00 6.94 12.94
CA LYS A 146 -10.93 8.02 13.93
C LYS A 146 -9.61 8.77 13.82
N ALA A 147 -9.64 10.06 14.16
CA ALA A 147 -8.44 10.83 14.49
C ALA A 147 -7.61 10.09 15.54
N GLY A 148 -6.29 10.04 15.36
CA GLY A 148 -5.37 9.34 16.24
C GLY A 148 -5.27 7.82 16.02
N ALA A 149 -6.10 7.23 15.16
CA ALA A 149 -6.04 5.81 14.86
C ALA A 149 -4.71 5.40 14.22
N VAL A 150 -4.23 4.21 14.58
CA VAL A 150 -3.12 3.55 13.89
C VAL A 150 -3.69 2.65 12.80
N ILE A 151 -3.35 2.94 11.56
CA ILE A 151 -3.92 2.35 10.35
C ILE A 151 -2.86 1.74 9.45
N ALA A 152 -3.29 0.81 8.60
CA ALA A 152 -2.55 0.33 7.45
C ALA A 152 -3.12 0.95 6.17
N ILE A 153 -2.24 1.24 5.22
CA ILE A 153 -2.61 1.67 3.86
C ILE A 153 -2.31 0.50 2.93
N VAL A 154 -3.36 -0.13 2.42
CA VAL A 154 -3.24 -1.35 1.61
C VAL A 154 -3.55 -1.03 0.17
N SER A 155 -2.62 -1.36 -0.74
CA SER A 155 -2.92 -1.34 -2.18
C SER A 155 -3.75 -2.56 -2.54
N THR A 156 -4.86 -2.34 -3.23
CA THR A 156 -5.70 -3.42 -3.77
C THR A 156 -5.10 -4.06 -5.02
N VAL A 157 -4.18 -3.37 -5.70
CA VAL A 157 -3.46 -3.87 -6.88
C VAL A 157 -2.23 -4.69 -6.47
N GLU A 158 -1.37 -4.12 -5.61
CA GLU A 158 -0.17 -4.82 -5.11
C GLU A 158 -0.52 -5.90 -4.07
N LYS A 159 -1.69 -5.80 -3.44
CA LYS A 159 -2.16 -6.68 -2.34
C LYS A 159 -1.19 -6.69 -1.16
N ASP A 160 -0.64 -5.51 -0.86
CA ASP A 160 0.31 -5.32 0.23
C ASP A 160 0.13 -3.95 0.90
N SER A 161 0.63 -3.85 2.12
CA SER A 161 0.65 -2.63 2.91
C SER A 161 1.84 -1.77 2.51
N LEU A 162 1.60 -0.49 2.30
CA LEU A 162 2.63 0.52 2.17
C LEU A 162 3.20 0.83 3.56
N VAL A 163 4.52 0.84 3.74
CA VAL A 163 5.14 1.03 5.06
C VAL A 163 6.39 1.93 5.01
N TYR A 164 6.62 2.67 6.09
CA TYR A 164 7.89 3.32 6.41
C TYR A 164 8.97 2.27 6.63
N CYS A 165 9.96 2.22 5.73
CA CYS A 165 11.03 1.25 5.82
C CYS A 165 12.30 1.81 5.20
N TYR A 166 13.45 1.50 5.81
CA TYR A 166 14.72 2.01 5.33
C TYR A 166 14.96 1.62 3.88
N ARG A 167 15.47 2.59 3.11
CA ARG A 167 15.96 2.40 1.75
C ARG A 167 17.24 3.18 1.58
N LYS A 168 18.21 2.56 0.93
CA LYS A 168 19.47 3.22 0.57
C LYS A 168 19.23 4.43 -0.34
N ASN A 169 18.34 4.27 -1.33
CA ASN A 169 18.01 5.31 -2.30
C ASN A 169 16.49 5.59 -2.31
N GLY A 170 16.16 6.88 -2.36
CA GLY A 170 14.78 7.37 -2.43
C GLY A 170 14.09 7.47 -1.07
N ALA A 171 12.76 7.65 -1.08
CA ALA A 171 11.94 7.74 0.11
C ALA A 171 12.04 6.44 0.91
N TRP A 172 12.06 6.54 2.25
CA TRP A 172 12.02 5.37 3.13
C TRP A 172 10.62 4.79 3.18
N LEU A 173 10.22 4.18 2.07
CA LEU A 173 8.89 3.68 1.78
C LEU A 173 9.02 2.39 0.97
N LYS A 174 8.40 1.31 1.45
CA LYS A 174 8.39 -0.01 0.80
C LYS A 174 7.01 -0.64 0.87
N TRP A 175 6.82 -1.69 0.09
CA TRP A 175 5.81 -2.70 0.38
C TRP A 175 6.23 -3.52 1.59
N SER A 176 5.28 -3.93 2.42
CA SER A 176 5.59 -4.63 3.68
C SER A 176 6.37 -5.91 3.45
N LYS A 177 6.02 -6.69 2.41
CA LYS A 177 6.74 -7.91 2.04
C LYS A 177 8.20 -7.69 1.66
N ASP A 178 8.54 -6.48 1.22
CA ASP A 178 9.90 -6.09 0.78
C ASP A 178 10.70 -5.42 1.91
N CYS A 179 10.10 -5.22 3.09
CA CYS A 179 10.73 -4.63 4.25
C CYS A 179 11.25 -5.71 5.21
N SER A 180 12.55 -5.94 5.19
CA SER A 180 13.14 -6.87 6.16
C SER A 180 13.09 -6.30 7.59
N ARG A 181 13.12 -7.18 8.59
CA ARG A 181 13.21 -6.78 10.00
C ARG A 181 14.41 -5.85 10.25
N ALA A 182 15.57 -6.15 9.65
CA ALA A 182 16.76 -5.34 9.81
C ALA A 182 16.56 -3.91 9.26
N GLU A 183 15.94 -3.76 8.09
CA GLU A 183 15.64 -2.45 7.51
C GLU A 183 14.59 -1.69 8.32
N ARG A 184 13.61 -2.39 8.91
CA ARG A 184 12.65 -1.81 9.83
C ARG A 184 13.31 -1.29 11.10
N GLU A 185 14.29 -2.01 11.66
CA GLU A 185 15.07 -1.56 12.80
C GLU A 185 16.00 -0.39 12.46
N LEU A 186 16.62 -0.38 11.27
CA LEU A 186 17.37 0.77 10.79
C LEU A 186 16.49 2.02 10.64
N ALA A 187 15.27 1.84 10.14
CA ALA A 187 14.27 2.91 10.05
C ALA A 187 13.93 3.53 11.41
N LYS A 188 13.77 2.71 12.47
CA LYS A 188 13.51 3.18 13.85
C LYS A 188 14.64 4.02 14.41
N ARG A 189 15.88 3.66 14.10
CA ARG A 189 17.06 4.34 14.63
C ARG A 189 17.32 5.69 13.97
N GLY A 190 16.59 6.04 12.91
CA GLY A 190 16.89 7.20 12.07
C GLY A 190 18.24 7.01 11.41
N ALA A 191 18.29 6.26 10.30
CA ALA A 191 19.51 5.76 9.66
C ALA A 191 20.70 6.73 9.70
N PRO A 192 21.93 6.19 9.87
CA PRO A 192 23.14 6.99 9.96
C PRO A 192 23.26 7.93 8.75
N SER A 193 23.70 9.15 9.01
CA SER A 193 24.11 10.10 7.97
C SER A 193 25.08 9.41 7.01
N LEU A 194 24.71 9.31 5.73
CA LEU A 194 25.64 9.04 4.64
C LEU A 194 26.50 10.28 4.39
#